data_AF-A0A955YV58-F1
#
_entry.id   AF-A0A955YV58-F1
#
_cell.length_a   1.000
_cell.length_b   1.000
_cell.length_c   1.000
_cell.angle_alpha   90.00
_cell.angle_beta   90.00
_cell.angle_gamma   90.00
#
_symmetry.space_group_name_H-M   'P 1'
#
loop_
_entity.id
_entity.type
_entity.pdbx_description
1 polymer ?
#
loop_
_entity_poly.entity_id
_entity_poly.type
_entity_poly.pdbx_seq_one_letter_code
_entity_poly.pdbx_strand_id
1 'polypeptide(L)'
;MSAPGSPRPLAAEHLSLLAEVLEKRAPDLMATLLPKAEANSLGREERLRLCDLVGREFAETGVGADFEPLPRGLRLEELLDRMNRPNIDP
;
A
#
# COMPACT_ATOMS: atom_id res chain seq x y z
N MET A 1 6.92 -2.98 -29.03
CA MET A 1 7.11 -1.84 -28.10
C MET A 1 6.09 -1.99 -26.99
N SER A 2 6.48 -2.57 -25.86
CA SER A 2 5.59 -2.68 -24.70
C SER A 2 5.51 -1.30 -24.03
N ALA A 3 4.29 -0.81 -23.80
CA ALA A 3 4.07 0.49 -23.16
C ALA A 3 4.76 0.54 -21.77
N PRO A 4 5.30 1.70 -21.35
CA PRO A 4 5.91 1.83 -20.04
C PRO A 4 4.83 1.70 -18.96
N GLY A 5 4.89 0.58 -18.22
CA GLY A 5 4.51 0.53 -16.82
C GLY A 5 3.04 0.57 -16.45
N SER A 6 2.31 -0.48 -16.81
CA SER A 6 1.06 -0.79 -16.12
C SER A 6 1.37 -1.12 -14.66
N PRO A 7 0.67 -0.53 -13.68
CA PRO A 7 0.81 -0.94 -12.28
C PRO A 7 0.55 -2.43 -12.14
N ARG A 8 1.34 -3.12 -11.31
CA ARG A 8 1.11 -4.54 -11.03
C ARG A 8 -0.03 -4.68 -10.02
N PRO A 9 -0.94 -5.65 -10.19
CA PRO A 9 -1.92 -5.97 -9.17
C PRO A 9 -1.25 -6.32 -7.84
N LEU A 10 -1.84 -5.87 -6.74
CA LEU A 10 -1.42 -6.26 -5.40
C LEU A 10 -1.74 -7.75 -5.15
N ALA A 11 -0.83 -8.46 -4.48
CA ALA A 11 -1.11 -9.83 -4.03
C ALA A 11 -2.16 -9.83 -2.90
N ALA A 12 -2.79 -10.98 -2.65
CA ALA A 12 -3.85 -11.11 -1.65
C ALA A 12 -3.41 -10.69 -0.23
N GLU A 13 -2.16 -10.97 0.16
CA GLU A 13 -1.61 -10.56 1.44
C GLU A 13 -1.43 -9.04 1.58
N HIS A 14 -1.10 -8.38 0.47
CA HIS A 14 -0.97 -6.92 0.36
C HIS A 14 -2.35 -6.25 0.41
N LEU A 15 -3.35 -6.83 -0.28
CA LEU A 15 -4.73 -6.36 -0.22
C LEU A 15 -5.32 -6.51 1.19
N SER A 16 -5.03 -7.62 1.87
CA SER A 16 -5.46 -7.83 3.25
C SER A 16 -4.84 -6.80 4.19
N LEU A 17 -3.54 -6.55 4.06
CA LEU A 17 -2.86 -5.51 4.85
C LEU A 17 -3.39 -4.11 4.54
N LEU A 18 -3.67 -3.81 3.27
CA LEU A 18 -4.28 -2.54 2.87
C LEU A 18 -5.68 -2.36 3.48
N ALA A 19 -6.48 -3.43 3.52
CA ALA A 19 -7.79 -3.41 4.16
C ALA A 19 -7.67 -3.11 5.67
N GLU A 20 -6.74 -3.75 6.39
CA GLU A 20 -6.47 -3.44 7.80
C GLU A 20 -6.10 -1.97 8.02
N VAL A 21 -5.24 -1.41 7.15
CA VAL A 21 -4.82 -0.01 7.23
C VAL A 21 -6.01 0.92 6.98
N LEU A 22 -6.84 0.64 5.97
CA LEU A 22 -8.02 1.42 5.63
C LEU A 22 -9.05 1.37 6.77
N GLU A 23 -9.35 0.19 7.29
CA GLU A 23 -10.27 0.02 8.41
C GLU A 23 -9.84 0.84 9.64
N LYS A 24 -8.54 0.83 9.96
CA LYS A 24 -8.00 1.58 11.10
C LYS A 24 -7.94 3.09 10.87
N ARG A 25 -7.47 3.54 9.70
CA ARG A 25 -7.09 4.95 9.48
C ARG A 25 -8.09 5.78 8.68
N ALA A 26 -8.86 5.14 7.81
CA ALA A 26 -9.79 5.82 6.92
C ALA A 26 -10.95 4.87 6.52
N PRO A 27 -11.77 4.42 7.49
CA PRO A 27 -12.83 3.43 7.23
C PRO A 27 -13.86 3.94 6.22
N ASP A 28 -14.05 5.26 6.14
CA ASP A 28 -14.88 5.94 5.14
C ASP A 28 -14.39 5.73 3.70
N LEU A 29 -13.08 5.52 3.52
CA LEU A 29 -12.47 5.29 2.21
C LEU A 29 -12.44 3.80 1.83
N MET A 30 -12.67 2.89 2.78
CA MET A 30 -12.52 1.45 2.57
C MET A 30 -13.40 0.97 1.40
N ALA A 31 -14.68 1.36 1.39
CA ALA A 31 -15.63 0.99 0.34
C ALA A 31 -15.30 1.56 -1.04
N THR A 32 -14.42 2.56 -1.14
CA THR A 32 -14.10 3.24 -2.39
C THR A 32 -12.71 2.89 -2.93
N LEU A 33 -11.71 2.81 -2.06
CA LEU A 33 -10.32 2.60 -2.45
C LEU A 33 -9.94 1.13 -2.51
N LEU A 34 -10.48 0.28 -1.64
CA LEU A 34 -10.12 -1.14 -1.62
C LEU A 34 -10.55 -1.86 -2.91
N PRO A 35 -11.78 -1.72 -3.43
CA PRO A 35 -12.16 -2.36 -4.69
C PRO A 35 -11.33 -1.87 -5.89
N LYS A 36 -10.91 -0.59 -5.87
CA LYS A 36 -10.03 -0.04 -6.90
C LYS A 36 -8.62 -0.61 -6.83
N ALA A 37 -8.11 -0.84 -5.62
CA ALA A 37 -6.83 -1.50 -5.41
C ALA A 37 -6.87 -2.96 -5.89
N GLU A 38 -7.94 -3.70 -5.57
CA GLU A 38 -8.18 -5.07 -6.04
C GLU A 38 -8.26 -5.15 -7.57
N ALA A 39 -8.98 -4.21 -8.18
CA ALA A 39 -9.10 -4.10 -9.64
C ALA A 39 -7.88 -3.46 -10.32
N ASN A 40 -6.84 -3.08 -9.55
CA ASN A 40 -5.64 -2.39 -10.04
C ASN A 40 -5.96 -1.15 -10.91
N SER A 41 -6.99 -0.41 -10.50
CA SER A 41 -7.57 0.73 -11.24
C SER A 41 -7.42 2.07 -10.52
N LEU A 42 -6.59 2.12 -9.47
CA LEU A 42 -6.31 3.35 -8.72
C LEU A 42 -5.74 4.45 -9.63
N GLY A 43 -6.29 5.64 -9.49
CA GLY A 43 -5.72 6.87 -10.04
C GLY A 43 -4.46 7.30 -9.30
N ARG A 44 -3.77 8.34 -9.81
CA ARG A 44 -2.57 8.89 -9.18
C ARG A 44 -2.85 9.45 -7.78
N GLU A 45 -3.90 10.25 -7.63
CA GLU A 45 -4.26 10.86 -6.34
C GLU A 45 -4.67 9.82 -5.31
N GLU A 46 -5.40 8.79 -5.73
CA GLU A 46 -5.83 7.67 -4.90
C GLU A 46 -4.63 6.86 -4.42
N ARG A 47 -3.67 6.55 -5.32
CA ARG A 47 -2.40 5.93 -4.94
C ARG A 47 -1.63 6.78 -3.93
N LEU A 48 -1.46 8.07 -4.17
CA LEU A 48 -0.76 8.97 -3.24
C LEU A 48 -1.44 8.98 -1.87
N ARG A 49 -2.77 8.99 -1.83
CA ARG A 49 -3.54 8.94 -0.59
C ARG A 49 -3.35 7.61 0.14
N LEU A 50 -3.36 6.48 -0.56
CA LEU A 50 -3.07 5.18 0.05
C LEU A 50 -1.63 5.09 0.56
N CYS A 51 -0.64 5.60 -0.19
CA CYS A 51 0.75 5.66 0.26
C CYS A 51 0.90 6.50 1.53
N ASP A 52 0.22 7.65 1.64
CA ASP A 52 0.21 8.46 2.86
C ASP A 52 -0.40 7.70 4.05
N LEU A 53 -1.53 7.02 3.85
CA LEU A 53 -2.17 6.21 4.91
C LEU A 53 -1.28 5.06 5.39
N VAL A 54 -0.70 4.29 4.46
CA VAL A 54 0.21 3.19 4.78
C VAL A 54 1.50 3.71 5.42
N GLY A 55 2.05 4.82 4.92
CA GLY A 55 3.24 5.46 5.50
C GLY A 55 3.02 5.92 6.94
N ARG A 56 1.84 6.47 7.26
CA ARG A 56 1.48 6.79 8.64
C ARG A 56 1.35 5.54 9.51
N GLU A 57 0.81 4.44 8.98
CA GLU A 57 0.78 3.16 9.72
C GLU A 57 2.17 2.61 10.00
N PHE A 58 3.07 2.70 9.02
CA PHE A 58 4.46 2.33 9.18
C PHE A 58 5.14 3.15 10.27
N ALA A 59 4.98 4.47 10.26
CA ALA A 59 5.59 5.35 11.25
C ALA A 59 5.10 5.07 12.69
N GLU A 60 3.83 4.67 12.85
CA GLU A 60 3.25 4.42 14.18
C GLU A 60 3.50 2.99 14.70
N THR A 61 3.51 2.00 13.81
CA THR A 61 3.46 0.57 14.20
C THR A 61 4.52 -0.30 13.54
N GLY A 62 5.25 0.26 12.58
CA GLY A 62 6.22 -0.45 11.77
C GLY A 62 7.64 -0.39 12.31
N VAL A 63 7.94 0.49 13.26
CA VAL A 63 9.31 0.73 13.75
C VAL A 63 9.39 0.47 15.26
N GLY A 64 10.42 -0.26 15.68
CA GLY A 64 10.71 -0.59 17.07
C GLY A 64 11.37 0.57 17.83
N ALA A 65 11.57 0.37 19.14
CA ALA A 65 12.25 1.36 19.99
C ALA A 65 13.73 1.57 19.63
N ASP A 66 14.32 0.62 18.92
CA ASP A 66 15.67 0.62 18.37
C ASP A 66 15.74 1.25 16.96
N PHE A 67 14.64 1.80 16.46
CA PHE A 67 14.50 2.33 15.09
C PHE A 67 14.60 1.28 13.98
N GLU A 68 14.60 -0.01 14.32
CA GLU A 68 14.57 -1.09 13.33
C GLU A 68 13.12 -1.41 12.92
N PRO A 69 12.90 -1.82 11.67
CA PRO A 69 11.57 -2.23 11.22
C PRO A 69 11.13 -3.52 11.90
N LEU A 70 9.93 -3.48 12.49
CA LEU A 70 9.24 -4.65 13.02
C LEU A 70 8.74 -5.54 11.87
N PRO A 71 8.35 -6.81 12.13
CA PRO A 71 7.78 -7.67 11.09
C PRO A 71 6.58 -7.05 10.35
N ARG A 72 5.75 -6.26 11.06
CA ARG A 72 4.67 -5.48 10.43
C ARG A 72 5.21 -4.34 9.57
N GLY A 73 6.27 -3.66 10.03
CA GLY A 73 6.96 -2.60 9.29
C GLY A 73 7.47 -3.08 7.94
N LEU A 74 8.15 -4.23 7.90
CA LEU A 74 8.63 -4.83 6.65
C LEU A 74 7.49 -5.07 5.64
N ARG A 75 6.34 -5.58 6.10
CA ARG A 75 5.17 -5.79 5.24
C ARG A 75 4.54 -4.49 4.74
N LEU A 76 4.52 -3.45 5.58
CA LEU A 76 4.02 -2.13 5.21
C LEU A 76 4.97 -1.43 4.23
N GLU A 77 6.28 -1.59 4.39
CA GLU A 77 7.30 -1.11 3.46
C GLU A 77 7.17 -1.80 2.10
N GLU A 78 7.03 -3.13 2.07
CA GLU A 78 6.79 -3.86 0.82
C GLU A 78 5.50 -3.38 0.12
N LEU A 79 4.42 -3.20 0.87
CA LEU A 79 3.17 -2.64 0.34
C LEU A 79 3.39 -1.24 -0.27
N LEU A 80 4.13 -0.37 0.41
CA LEU A 80 4.48 0.95 -0.10
C LEU A 80 5.29 0.87 -1.40
N ASP A 81 6.30 0.00 -1.45
CA ASP A 81 7.10 -0.18 -2.65
C ASP A 81 6.26 -0.67 -3.83
N ARG A 82 5.35 -1.61 -3.62
CA ARG A 82 4.44 -2.09 -4.68
C ARG A 82 3.49 -1.00 -5.19
N MET A 83 2.96 -0.15 -4.30
CA MET A 83 2.05 0.94 -4.68
C MET A 83 2.77 2.13 -5.31
N ASN A 84 3.99 2.44 -4.85
CA ASN A 84 4.75 3.63 -5.24
C ASN A 84 5.68 3.37 -6.43
N ARG A 85 6.07 2.10 -6.66
CA ARG A 85 6.96 1.67 -7.75
C ARG A 85 6.30 0.58 -8.59
N PRO A 86 5.33 0.91 -9.45
CA PRO A 86 4.68 -0.06 -10.33
C PRO A 86 5.63 -0.83 -11.28
N ASN A 87 6.89 -0.41 -11.42
CA ASN A 87 7.83 -0.86 -12.47
C ASN A 87 9.16 -1.46 -11.98
N ILE A 88 9.38 -1.66 -10.67
CA ILE A 88 10.69 -2.08 -10.16
C ILE A 88 10.59 -3.51 -9.61
N ASP A 89 10.68 -4.48 -10.51
CA ASP A 89 11.23 -5.83 -10.28
C ASP A 89 11.52 -6.39 -11.68
N PRO A 90 12.66 -7.04 -11.95
CA PRO A 90 13.08 -7.45 -13.29
C PRO A 90 12.12 -8.43 -13.99
#